data_AF-A0A9P7K134-F1
#
_entry.id   AF-A0A9P7K134-F1
#
_cell.length_a   1.000
_cell.length_b   1.000
_cell.length_c   1.000
_cell.angle_alpha   90.00
_cell.angle_beta   90.00
_cell.angle_gamma   90.00
#
_symmetry.space_group_name_H-M   'P 1'
#
loop_
_entity.id
_entity.type
_entity.pdbx_description
1 polymer ?
#
loop_
_entity_poly.entity_id
_entity_poly.type
_entity_poly.pdbx_seq_one_letter_code
_entity_poly.pdbx_strand_id
1 'polypeptide(L)'
;YRGLVGRGTMVYKVAPVNDPKKPLAYKVGWPVVVRKLEADTIKRLRNRLPEWLHEHLPEVVSSMTRTAEQLKLPRVELLKVDTIKDFEDRVLHALVMKLYGKLWEVGNVDAFMDVWVHCLECKSPPQHS
;
A
#
# COMPACT_ATOMS: atom_id res chain seq x y z
N TYR A 1 -21.51 12.22 -11.87
CA TYR A 1 -21.13 10.98 -11.17
C TYR A 1 -19.78 10.56 -11.73
N ARG A 2 -18.68 10.71 -10.97
CA ARG A 2 -17.33 10.32 -11.44
C ARG A 2 -17.34 8.82 -11.70
N GLY A 3 -16.93 8.40 -12.89
CA GLY A 3 -17.03 7.00 -13.30
C GLY A 3 -16.32 6.09 -12.30
N LEU A 4 -17.03 5.07 -11.82
CA LEU A 4 -16.61 4.21 -10.72
C LEU A 4 -15.57 3.19 -11.23
N VAL A 5 -14.33 3.63 -11.45
CA VAL A 5 -13.22 2.68 -11.60
C VAL A 5 -13.04 2.00 -10.24
N GLY A 6 -13.26 0.69 -10.19
CA GLY A 6 -13.33 -0.09 -8.96
C GLY A 6 -12.14 0.19 -8.02
N ARG A 7 -12.43 0.46 -6.75
CA ARG A 7 -11.43 0.67 -5.68
C ARG A 7 -10.89 -0.66 -5.13
N GLY A 8 -10.95 -1.71 -5.95
CA GLY A 8 -10.67 -3.08 -5.53
C GLY A 8 -9.29 -3.17 -4.90
N THR A 9 -9.25 -3.72 -3.70
CA THR A 9 -8.02 -4.14 -3.04
C THR A 9 -8.17 -5.62 -2.73
N MET A 10 -7.16 -6.40 -3.08
CA MET A 10 -7.12 -7.83 -2.85
C MET A 10 -5.84 -8.17 -2.10
N VAL A 11 -5.93 -9.09 -1.16
CA VAL A 11 -4.76 -9.58 -0.42
C VAL A 11 -4.78 -11.10 -0.45
N TYR A 12 -3.65 -11.68 -0.83
CA TYR A 12 -3.45 -13.12 -0.93
C TYR A 12 -2.28 -13.54 -0.05
N LYS A 13 -2.40 -14.70 0.59
CA LYS A 13 -1.25 -15.38 1.18
C LYS A 13 -0.48 -16.07 0.04
N VAL A 14 0.81 -15.75 -0.09
CA VAL A 14 1.69 -16.33 -1.11
C VAL A 14 2.98 -16.84 -0.47
N ALA A 15 3.78 -17.59 -1.21
CA ALA A 15 5.13 -17.99 -0.79
C ALA A 15 6.09 -17.90 -1.99
N PRO A 16 7.38 -17.60 -1.77
CA PRO A 16 8.39 -17.68 -2.81
C PRO A 16 8.49 -19.09 -3.41
N VAL A 17 8.72 -19.17 -4.72
CA VAL A 17 8.89 -20.46 -5.41
C VAL A 17 10.11 -21.22 -4.86
N ASN A 18 11.18 -20.49 -4.51
CA ASN A 18 12.41 -21.05 -3.96
C ASN A 18 12.35 -21.33 -2.46
N ASP A 19 11.34 -20.83 -1.74
CA ASP A 19 11.14 -21.09 -0.31
C ASP A 19 9.65 -21.10 0.06
N PRO A 20 8.93 -22.21 -0.23
CA PRO A 20 7.48 -22.31 0.00
C PRO A 20 7.07 -22.23 1.48
N LYS A 21 8.02 -22.41 2.41
CA LYS A 21 7.76 -22.39 3.85
C LYS A 21 7.70 -20.97 4.41
N LYS A 22 8.10 -19.97 3.63
CA LYS A 22 8.12 -18.56 4.07
C LYS A 22 6.86 -17.84 3.58
N PRO A 23 5.81 -17.75 4.42
CA PRO A 23 4.57 -17.08 4.02
C PRO A 23 4.80 -15.57 3.87
N LEU A 24 4.24 -15.01 2.80
CA LEU A 24 4.22 -13.60 2.47
C LEU A 24 2.78 -13.15 2.18
N ALA A 25 2.56 -11.84 2.22
CA ALA A 25 1.32 -11.22 1.77
C ALA A 25 1.54 -10.58 0.40
N TYR A 26 0.70 -10.95 -0.57
CA TYR A 26 0.61 -10.26 -1.86
C TYR A 26 -0.63 -9.38 -1.87
N LYS A 27 -0.44 -8.07 -1.86
CA LYS A 27 -1.51 -7.07 -1.90
C LYS A 27 -1.54 -6.40 -3.25
N VAL A 28 -2.72 -6.30 -3.84
CA VAL A 28 -2.96 -5.64 -5.12
C VAL A 28 -4.07 -4.63 -4.96
N GLY A 29 -3.90 -3.42 -5.48
CA GLY A 29 -4.93 -2.40 -5.43
C GLY A 29 -4.85 -1.40 -6.58
N TRP A 30 -5.87 -0.56 -6.66
CA TRP A 30 -6.00 0.49 -7.69
C TRP A 30 -5.99 1.90 -7.07
N PRO A 31 -4.88 2.34 -6.45
CA PRO A 31 -4.78 3.69 -5.91
C PRO A 31 -4.90 4.75 -7.00
N VAL A 32 -5.41 5.93 -6.61
CA VAL A 32 -5.36 7.13 -7.47
C VAL A 32 -3.90 7.56 -7.58
N VAL A 33 -3.48 7.98 -8.77
CA VAL A 33 -2.09 8.38 -9.08
C VAL A 33 -1.55 9.45 -8.13
N VAL A 34 -2.41 10.37 -7.67
CA VAL A 34 -2.01 11.46 -6.76
C VAL A 34 -1.67 10.97 -5.34
N ARG A 35 -2.03 9.73 -4.97
CA ARG A 35 -1.72 9.18 -3.65
C ARG A 35 -0.29 8.64 -3.64
N LYS A 36 0.44 8.94 -2.56
CA LYS A 36 1.74 8.31 -2.31
C LYS A 36 1.58 6.79 -2.29
N LEU A 37 2.53 6.08 -2.90
CA LEU A 37 2.51 4.63 -2.90
C LEU A 37 2.65 4.09 -1.48
N GLU A 38 1.94 3.01 -1.21
CA GLU A 38 1.94 2.37 0.10
C GLU A 38 3.33 1.82 0.44
N ALA A 39 4.07 1.30 -0.56
CA ALA A 39 5.46 0.88 -0.40
C ALA A 39 6.35 1.98 0.24
N ASP A 40 6.24 3.20 -0.27
CA ASP A 40 7.04 4.33 0.22
C ASP A 40 6.63 4.72 1.63
N THR A 41 5.35 4.61 1.95
CA THR A 41 4.82 4.90 3.29
C THR A 41 5.37 3.89 4.30
N ILE A 42 5.34 2.60 3.95
CA ILE A 42 5.90 1.54 4.79
C ILE A 42 7.40 1.74 4.99
N LYS A 43 8.15 2.02 3.91
CA LYS A 43 9.60 2.29 3.99
C LYS A 43 9.90 3.49 4.89
N ARG A 44 9.15 4.58 4.75
CA ARG A 44 9.29 5.76 5.62
C ARG A 44 8.99 5.45 7.09
N LEU A 45 7.95 4.67 7.38
CA LEU A 45 7.60 4.29 8.75
C LEU A 45 8.72 3.47 9.39
N ARG A 46 9.22 2.44 8.70
CA ARG A 46 10.34 1.62 9.21
C ARG A 46 11.62 2.43 9.44
N ASN A 47 11.89 3.43 8.59
CA ASN A 47 13.08 4.28 8.76
C ASN A 47 12.97 5.26 9.94
N ARG A 48 11.76 5.62 10.36
CA ARG A 48 11.52 6.60 11.44
C ARG A 48 11.26 5.95 12.79
N LEU A 49 10.71 4.73 12.78
CA LEU A 49 10.32 4.02 13.99
C LEU A 49 11.48 3.16 14.51
N PRO A 50 11.63 3.05 15.84
CA PRO A 50 12.59 2.17 16.49
C PRO A 50 12.55 0.72 15.97
N GLU A 51 13.70 0.05 15.95
CA GLU A 51 13.86 -1.31 15.42
C GLU A 51 13.00 -2.35 16.16
N TRP A 52 12.77 -2.19 17.46
CA TRP A 52 11.90 -3.08 18.23
C TRP A 52 10.44 -3.11 17.73
N LEU A 53 10.01 -2.11 16.95
CA LEU A 53 8.69 -2.08 16.31
C LEU A 53 8.64 -2.76 14.95
N HIS A 54 9.79 -3.08 14.38
CA HIS A 54 9.88 -3.55 13.00
C HIS A 54 9.25 -4.93 12.80
N GLU A 55 9.12 -5.72 13.86
CA GLU A 55 8.39 -6.99 13.84
C GLU A 55 6.86 -6.82 13.71
N HIS A 56 6.34 -5.66 14.12
CA HIS A 56 4.92 -5.29 14.04
C HIS A 56 4.61 -4.37 12.84
N LEU A 57 5.61 -4.05 12.02
CA LEU A 57 5.44 -3.27 10.80
C LEU A 57 5.60 -4.15 9.57
N PRO A 58 4.79 -3.96 8.52
CA PRO A 58 5.02 -4.64 7.26
C PRO A 58 6.40 -4.33 6.72
N GLU A 59 7.05 -5.32 6.10
CA GLU A 59 8.30 -5.14 5.37
C GLU A 59 8.06 -5.44 3.90
N VAL A 60 8.33 -4.47 3.03
CA VAL A 60 8.17 -4.63 1.58
C VAL A 60 9.35 -5.41 1.02
N VAL A 61 9.07 -6.60 0.49
CA VAL A 61 10.05 -7.42 -0.22
C VAL A 61 10.16 -6.97 -1.68
N SER A 62 9.02 -6.66 -2.30
CA SER A 62 8.96 -6.17 -3.67
C SER A 62 7.69 -5.34 -3.88
N SER A 63 7.75 -4.41 -4.84
CA SER A 63 6.59 -3.63 -5.25
C SER A 63 6.62 -3.36 -6.76
N MET A 64 5.45 -3.20 -7.35
CA MET A 64 5.30 -2.96 -8.78
C MET A 64 4.11 -2.03 -9.04
N THR A 65 4.26 -1.16 -10.02
CA THR A 65 3.18 -0.28 -10.48
C THR A 65 2.99 -0.45 -11.99
N ARG A 66 1.74 -0.51 -12.44
CA ARG A 66 1.37 -0.53 -13.86
C ARG A 66 0.25 0.43 -14.16
N THR A 67 0.38 1.17 -15.26
CA THR A 67 -0.67 2.06 -15.76
C THR A 67 -1.76 1.27 -16.50
N ALA A 68 -2.87 1.93 -16.82
CA ALA A 68 -3.94 1.32 -17.59
C ALA A 68 -3.47 0.93 -19.00
N GLU A 69 -2.62 1.77 -19.60
CA GLU A 69 -2.02 1.59 -20.93
C GLU A 69 -1.10 0.37 -20.95
N GLN A 70 -0.24 0.24 -19.94
CA GLN A 70 0.66 -0.91 -19.80
C GLN A 70 -0.10 -2.23 -19.61
N LEU A 71 -1.28 -2.17 -18.97
CA LEU A 71 -2.17 -3.32 -18.78
C LEU A 71 -3.12 -3.55 -19.96
N LYS A 72 -3.08 -2.69 -20.98
CA LYS A 72 -3.97 -2.72 -22.14
C LYS A 72 -5.44 -2.85 -21.73
N LEU A 73 -5.84 -2.10 -20.69
CA LEU A 73 -7.22 -2.18 -20.20
C LEU A 73 -8.19 -1.70 -21.28
N PRO A 74 -9.35 -2.36 -21.46
CA PRO A 74 -10.33 -1.97 -22.48
C PRO A 74 -10.73 -0.48 -22.43
N ARG A 75 -10.76 0.10 -21.22
CA ARG A 75 -11.07 1.52 -21.03
C ARG A 75 -10.11 2.48 -21.75
N VAL A 76 -8.84 2.09 -21.95
CA VAL A 76 -7.85 2.94 -22.64
C VAL A 76 -8.26 3.18 -24.09
N GLU A 77 -8.92 2.21 -24.71
CA GLU A 77 -9.45 2.34 -26.07
C GLU A 77 -10.82 3.03 -26.08
N LEU A 78 -11.67 2.73 -25.10
CA LEU A 78 -13.00 3.34 -24.98
C LEU A 78 -12.95 4.84 -24.65
N LEU A 79 -11.94 5.32 -23.93
CA LEU A 79 -11.74 6.74 -23.62
C LEU A 79 -11.40 7.60 -24.84
N LYS A 80 -11.00 6.99 -25.95
CA LYS A 80 -10.85 7.70 -27.24
C LYS A 80 -12.20 8.05 -27.86
N VAL A 81 -13.29 7.45 -27.35
CA VAL A 81 -14.66 7.76 -27.71
C VAL A 81 -15.16 8.78 -26.68
N ASP A 82 -15.28 10.02 -27.14
CA ASP A 82 -15.26 11.32 -26.42
C ASP A 82 -16.31 11.59 -25.30
N THR A 83 -16.95 10.56 -24.74
CA THR A 83 -18.17 10.72 -23.91
C THR A 83 -17.97 10.64 -22.39
N ILE A 84 -16.77 10.35 -21.88
CA ILE A 84 -16.57 10.24 -20.43
C ILE A 84 -15.26 10.93 -19.99
N LYS A 85 -15.37 12.18 -19.55
CA LYS A 85 -14.22 13.06 -19.29
C LYS A 85 -13.73 13.12 -17.83
N ASP A 86 -14.38 12.41 -16.90
CA ASP A 86 -14.12 12.58 -15.45
C ASP A 86 -13.80 11.27 -14.72
N PHE A 87 -12.75 10.56 -15.13
CA PHE A 87 -12.21 9.45 -14.34
C PHE A 87 -11.02 9.89 -13.50
N GLU A 88 -10.97 9.45 -12.25
CA GLU A 88 -9.75 9.54 -11.46
C GLU A 88 -8.71 8.58 -12.04
N ASP A 89 -7.56 9.13 -12.43
CA ASP A 89 -6.44 8.30 -12.91
C ASP A 89 -5.97 7.37 -11.80
N ARG A 90 -5.98 6.08 -12.13
CA ARG A 90 -5.63 4.98 -11.23
C ARG A 90 -4.61 4.07 -11.90
N VAL A 91 -3.67 3.62 -11.08
CA VAL A 91 -2.65 2.65 -11.45
C VAL A 91 -2.89 1.36 -10.67
N LEU A 92 -2.53 0.22 -11.27
CA LEU A 92 -2.40 -1.02 -10.53
C LEU A 92 -1.13 -0.92 -9.69
N HIS A 93 -1.25 -1.08 -8.38
CA HIS A 93 -0.10 -1.19 -7.50
C HIS A 93 -0.15 -2.52 -6.77
N ALA A 94 0.96 -3.25 -6.83
CA ALA A 94 1.11 -4.56 -6.22
C ALA A 94 2.31 -4.56 -5.26
N LEU A 95 2.15 -5.25 -4.13
CA LEU A 95 3.11 -5.33 -3.03
C LEU A 95 3.27 -6.78 -2.60
N VAL A 96 4.51 -7.22 -2.44
CA VAL A 96 4.85 -8.44 -1.72
C VAL A 96 5.50 -8.04 -0.41
N MET A 97 4.94 -8.48 0.70
CA MET A 97 5.37 -8.10 2.04
C MET A 97 5.58 -9.31 2.94
N LYS A 98 6.49 -9.21 3.90
CA LYS A 98 6.54 -10.19 5.01
C LYS A 98 5.28 -10.07 5.85
N LEU A 99 4.86 -11.21 6.42
CA LEU A 99 3.88 -11.17 7.50
C LEU A 99 4.53 -10.51 8.72
N TYR A 100 3.75 -9.75 9.46
CA TYR A 100 4.18 -8.99 10.63
C TYR A 100 3.26 -9.30 11.81
N GLY A 101 3.78 -9.18 13.01
CA GLY A 101 3.05 -9.38 14.25
C GLY A 101 1.94 -8.36 14.40
N LYS A 102 0.93 -8.67 15.23
CA LYS A 102 -0.16 -7.72 15.43
C LYS A 102 0.34 -6.56 16.29
N LEU A 103 -0.07 -5.33 15.94
CA LEU A 103 0.40 -4.14 16.64
C LEU A 103 -0.02 -4.10 18.11
N TRP A 104 -1.14 -4.74 18.47
CA TRP A 104 -1.62 -4.83 19.84
C TRP A 104 -0.90 -5.91 20.68
N GLU A 105 -0.01 -6.69 20.08
CA GLU A 105 0.89 -7.60 20.82
C GLU A 105 2.15 -6.88 21.33
N VAL A 106 2.28 -5.59 21.04
CA VAL A 106 3.28 -4.71 21.66
C VAL A 106 3.04 -4.72 23.17
N GLY A 107 4.05 -5.14 23.93
CA GLY A 107 3.94 -5.68 25.29
C GLY A 107 3.39 -4.76 26.40
N ASN A 108 2.92 -3.54 26.10
CA ASN A 108 2.11 -2.72 26.99
C ASN A 108 1.37 -1.59 26.22
N VAL A 109 0.39 -0.97 26.87
CA VAL A 109 -0.47 0.08 26.30
C VAL A 109 0.30 1.35 25.94
N ASP A 110 1.30 1.74 26.74
CA ASP A 110 2.08 2.96 26.50
C ASP A 110 2.89 2.82 25.20
N ALA A 111 3.56 1.69 25.01
CA ALA A 111 4.27 1.36 23.79
C ALA A 111 3.33 1.28 22.58
N PHE A 112 2.10 0.75 22.74
CA PHE A 112 1.10 0.81 21.67
C PHE A 112 0.69 2.25 21.32
N MET A 113 0.50 3.11 22.33
CA MET A 113 0.12 4.51 22.15
C MET A 113 1.23 5.31 21.46
N ASP A 114 2.49 5.11 21.84
CA ASP A 114 3.65 5.72 21.17
C ASP A 114 3.72 5.33 19.69
N VAL A 115 3.48 4.05 19.39
CA VAL A 115 3.42 3.55 18.01
C VAL A 115 2.27 4.19 17.25
N TRP A 116 1.09 4.22 17.85
CA TRP A 116 -0.12 4.76 17.25
C TRP A 116 0.06 6.25 16.93
N VAL A 117 0.57 7.04 17.88
CA VAL A 117 0.87 8.46 17.71
C VAL A 117 1.90 8.65 16.59
N HIS A 118 3.02 7.94 16.61
CA HIS A 118 4.01 8.07 15.54
C HIS A 118 3.50 7.62 14.16
N CYS A 119 2.62 6.61 14.10
CA CYS A 119 1.97 6.19 12.86
C CYS A 119 1.00 7.25 12.30
N LEU A 120 0.33 8.01 13.19
CA LEU A 120 -0.55 9.11 12.82
C LEU A 120 0.23 10.38 12.43
N GLU A 121 1.26 10.73 13.19
CA GLU A 121 2.14 11.87 12.91
C GLU A 121 2.88 11.69 11.58
N CYS A 122 3.28 10.47 11.22
CA CYS A 122 3.87 10.18 9.92
C CYS A 122 2.93 10.35 8.73
N LYS A 123 1.60 10.42 8.95
CA LYS A 123 0.59 10.65 7.91
C LYS A 123 0.19 12.12 7.76
N SER A 124 0.48 12.96 8.75
CA SER A 124 0.22 14.39 8.67
C SER A 124 1.43 15.10 8.02
N PRO A 125 1.23 15.97 7.01
CA PRO A 125 2.30 16.86 6.59
C PRO A 125 2.75 17.71 7.79
N PRO A 126 4.05 18.08 7.90
CA PRO A 126 4.49 18.97 8.95
C PRO A 126 3.70 20.27 8.85
N GLN A 127 2.93 20.58 9.89
CA GLN A 127 2.39 21.93 10.05
C GLN A 127 3.57 22.79 10.49
N HIS A 128 4.12 23.55 9.56
CA HIS A 128 5.06 24.61 9.91
C HIS A 128 4.34 25.59 10.84
N SER A 129 4.86 25.73 12.06
CA SER A 129 4.59 26.84 12.98
C SER A 129 5.79 27.77 12.92
#